data_AF-A0A8S3HT73-F1
#
_entry.id   AF-A0A8S3HT73-F1
#
_cell.length_a   1.000
_cell.length_b   1.000
_cell.length_c   1.000
_cell.angle_alpha   90.00
_cell.angle_beta   90.00
_cell.angle_gamma   90.00
#
_symmetry.space_group_name_H-M   'P 1'
#
loop_
_entity.id
_entity.type
_entity.pdbx_description
1 polymer ?
#
loop_
_entity_poly.entity_id
_entity_poly.type
_entity_poly.pdbx_seq_one_letter_code
_entity_poly.pdbx_strand_id
1 'polypeptide(L)'
;KTIEECYASYSTSKEDHSSYGTPDTNLTKDAWYYQTSAQLHGSSSSGLISRYGGGGFVHDMSITRDEAKAELQNLYDNLWLDRGTRVVFLDFTVYNANINLFCQIKLTVEFPASGGAVASKSFATVKLIRYVSSMDYFVLACEILFIIFTVYYTVEETLEIMRFKLHYFKTIWNILDIVIISISYICIAFNIYRQVEVGRLLDELLRDQNTFADFEFLTYWQTQFNNIIAFAIFLAWIK
;
A
#
# COMPACT_ATOMS: atom_id res chain seq x y z
N LYS A 1 19.33 42.82 -4.41
CA LYS A 1 18.15 41.94 -4.29
C LYS A 1 18.34 41.11 -3.03
N THR A 2 17.56 41.39 -2.00
CA THR A 2 17.57 40.61 -0.75
C THR A 2 16.67 39.39 -0.97
N ILE A 3 17.11 38.22 -0.54
CA ILE A 3 16.29 37.00 -0.58
C ILE A 3 15.48 36.99 0.72
N GLU A 4 14.16 37.10 0.61
CA GLU A 4 13.26 37.17 1.77
C GLU A 4 12.79 35.78 2.24
N GLU A 5 12.73 34.80 1.34
CA GLU A 5 12.23 33.45 1.61
C GLU A 5 13.12 32.37 0.99
N CYS A 6 13.22 31.22 1.67
CA CYS A 6 14.01 30.07 1.21
C CYS A 6 13.37 28.76 1.67
N TYR A 7 13.29 27.78 0.77
CA TYR A 7 12.70 26.46 1.03
C TYR A 7 13.75 25.37 0.81
N ALA A 8 14.04 24.58 1.85
CA ALA A 8 15.03 23.51 1.80
C ALA A 8 14.47 22.20 1.18
N SER A 9 15.33 21.23 0.91
CA SER A 9 14.92 19.86 0.56
C SER A 9 14.09 19.22 1.68
N TYR A 10 13.20 18.28 1.30
CA TYR A 10 12.34 17.58 2.25
C TYR A 10 13.14 16.83 3.31
N SER A 11 12.70 16.97 4.56
CA SER A 11 13.11 16.15 5.69
C SER A 11 12.01 16.23 6.73
N THR A 12 11.75 15.14 7.46
CA THR A 12 10.66 15.07 8.46
C THR A 12 10.74 16.20 9.52
N SER A 13 11.93 16.67 9.88
CA SER A 13 12.10 17.78 10.83
C SER A 13 11.79 19.18 10.28
N LYS A 14 11.58 19.30 8.97
CA LYS A 14 11.29 20.55 8.25
C LYS A 14 9.93 20.51 7.56
N GLU A 15 9.10 19.53 7.92
CA GLU A 15 7.73 19.44 7.44
C GLU A 15 6.91 20.59 8.04
N ASP A 16 6.14 21.27 7.20
CA ASP A 16 5.28 22.35 7.65
C ASP A 16 3.93 21.79 8.08
N HIS A 17 3.55 22.05 9.32
CA HIS A 17 2.29 21.64 9.92
C HIS A 17 1.32 22.81 10.09
N SER A 18 1.74 24.03 9.75
CA SER A 18 0.90 25.21 9.86
C SER A 18 -0.15 25.24 8.77
N SER A 19 -1.37 25.67 9.12
CA SER A 19 -2.42 25.86 8.12
C SER A 19 -2.09 27.06 7.24
N TYR A 20 -2.36 26.96 5.94
CA TYR A 20 -2.02 28.01 4.98
C TYR A 20 -3.15 28.23 3.97
N GLY A 21 -3.04 29.30 3.17
CA GLY A 21 -4.03 29.69 2.18
C GLY A 21 -5.24 30.45 2.74
N THR A 22 -6.12 30.89 1.85
CA THR A 22 -7.42 31.47 2.19
C THR A 22 -8.49 30.40 2.02
N PRO A 23 -8.92 29.72 3.10
CA PRO A 23 -9.94 28.69 3.00
C PRO A 23 -11.24 29.31 2.51
N ASP A 24 -11.62 29.05 1.26
CA ASP A 24 -12.99 29.29 0.82
C ASP A 24 -13.86 28.24 1.51
N THR A 25 -14.77 28.70 2.36
CA THR A 25 -15.12 28.02 3.62
C THR A 25 -15.94 26.72 3.48
N ASN A 26 -16.32 26.33 2.26
CA ASN A 26 -17.17 25.15 2.04
C ASN A 26 -16.65 24.13 1.03
N LEU A 27 -15.82 24.52 0.04
CA LEU A 27 -15.55 23.63 -1.11
C LEU A 27 -14.31 22.73 -0.90
N THR A 28 -13.23 23.27 -0.33
CA THR A 28 -11.96 22.55 -0.16
C THR A 28 -11.39 22.75 1.25
N LYS A 29 -12.26 22.71 2.26
CA LYS A 29 -11.89 23.07 3.63
C LYS A 29 -10.73 22.22 4.15
N ASP A 30 -10.78 20.92 3.93
CA ASP A 30 -9.82 19.96 4.50
C ASP A 30 -8.43 20.03 3.84
N ALA A 31 -8.35 20.63 2.64
CA ALA A 31 -7.13 20.80 1.86
C ALA A 31 -6.09 21.72 2.52
N TRP A 32 -6.53 22.63 3.40
CA TRP A 32 -5.70 23.73 3.93
C TRP A 32 -5.17 23.48 5.34
N TYR A 33 -5.54 22.35 5.95
CA TYR A 33 -5.12 21.96 7.30
C TYR A 33 -4.23 20.72 7.23
N TYR A 34 -3.15 20.72 8.02
CA TYR A 34 -2.27 19.57 8.11
C TYR A 34 -2.96 18.41 8.84
N GLN A 35 -2.94 17.24 8.22
CA GLN A 35 -3.44 16.00 8.79
C GLN A 35 -2.27 15.04 9.06
N THR A 36 -2.26 14.47 10.26
CA THR A 36 -1.21 13.52 10.67
C THR A 36 -1.39 12.17 9.98
N SER A 37 -0.30 11.40 9.86
CA SER A 37 -0.36 10.04 9.30
C SER A 37 -1.30 9.10 10.06
N ALA A 38 -1.51 9.34 11.36
CA ALA A 38 -2.44 8.57 12.17
C ALA A 38 -3.90 8.89 11.84
N GLN A 39 -4.22 10.15 11.50
CA GLN A 39 -5.57 10.57 11.10
C GLN A 39 -5.92 10.08 9.69
N LEU A 40 -4.95 10.12 8.78
CA LEU A 40 -5.12 9.67 7.40
C LEU A 40 -5.00 8.15 7.24
N HIS A 41 -4.61 7.43 8.30
CA HIS A 41 -4.16 6.03 8.21
C HIS A 41 -3.03 5.81 7.17
N GLY A 42 -2.34 6.88 6.79
CA GLY A 42 -1.35 6.91 5.72
C GLY A 42 -0.02 6.29 6.14
N SER A 43 0.58 5.54 5.21
CA SER A 43 1.92 4.96 5.37
C SER A 43 2.99 5.78 4.66
N SER A 44 4.26 5.63 5.07
CA SER A 44 5.36 6.35 4.41
C SER A 44 5.52 5.92 2.96
N SER A 45 5.55 6.87 2.03
CA SER A 45 5.71 6.61 0.60
C SER A 45 7.14 6.90 0.14
N SER A 46 7.74 5.98 -0.62
CA SER A 46 9.07 6.20 -1.21
C SER A 46 8.93 6.74 -2.65
N GLY A 47 9.43 7.95 -2.89
CA GLY A 47 9.54 8.55 -4.23
C GLY A 47 10.89 8.25 -4.89
N LEU A 48 11.15 8.88 -6.04
CA LEU A 48 12.44 8.76 -6.74
C LEU A 48 13.53 9.61 -6.07
N ILE A 49 13.16 10.70 -5.41
CA ILE A 49 14.09 11.66 -4.81
C ILE A 49 14.24 11.42 -3.32
N SER A 50 13.12 11.25 -2.61
CA SER A 50 13.12 11.10 -1.16
C SER A 50 12.01 10.16 -0.67
N ARG A 51 12.06 9.85 0.61
CA ARG A 51 10.99 9.14 1.31
C ARG A 51 10.16 10.14 2.08
N TYR A 52 8.85 10.09 1.88
CA TYR A 52 7.87 11.01 2.44
C TYR A 52 7.07 10.34 3.55
N GLY A 53 6.65 11.14 4.53
CA GLY A 53 5.70 10.71 5.56
C GLY A 53 4.33 10.36 4.98
N GLY A 54 3.46 9.80 5.83
CA GLY A 54 2.05 9.54 5.48
C GLY A 54 1.10 10.66 5.90
N GLY A 55 1.63 11.80 6.36
CA GLY A 55 0.86 12.98 6.75
C GLY A 55 0.99 14.09 5.70
N GLY A 56 0.12 15.08 5.77
CA GLY A 56 0.14 16.21 4.83
C GLY A 56 -1.19 16.92 4.71
N PHE A 57 -1.32 17.65 3.61
CA PHE A 57 -2.54 18.35 3.20
C PHE A 57 -3.26 17.48 2.19
N VAL A 58 -4.54 17.17 2.44
CA VAL A 58 -5.32 16.20 1.66
C VAL A 58 -6.68 16.77 1.33
N HIS A 59 -7.15 16.52 0.11
CA HIS A 59 -8.50 16.86 -0.35
C HIS A 59 -9.08 15.68 -1.11
N ASP A 60 -10.20 15.15 -0.63
CA ASP A 60 -10.94 14.11 -1.34
C ASP A 60 -11.79 14.75 -2.44
N MET A 61 -11.52 14.35 -3.68
CA MET A 61 -12.21 14.91 -4.84
C MET A 61 -13.64 14.38 -4.94
N SER A 62 -14.57 15.26 -5.31
CA SER A 62 -15.95 14.86 -5.59
C SER A 62 -16.07 13.84 -6.73
N ILE A 63 -17.09 12.97 -6.66
CA ILE A 63 -17.36 11.94 -7.67
C ILE A 63 -17.83 12.56 -9.00
N THR A 64 -18.57 13.67 -8.93
CA THR A 64 -19.08 14.31 -10.14
C THR A 64 -17.99 15.18 -10.79
N ARG A 65 -17.93 15.09 -12.13
CA ARG A 65 -16.92 15.81 -12.91
C ARG A 65 -16.97 17.33 -12.71
N ASP A 66 -18.17 17.90 -12.63
CA ASP A 66 -18.32 19.35 -12.57
C ASP A 66 -17.95 19.92 -11.19
N GLU A 67 -18.26 19.19 -10.10
CA GLU A 67 -17.81 19.54 -8.74
C GLU A 67 -16.30 19.38 -8.59
N ALA A 68 -15.73 18.24 -9.00
CA ALA A 68 -14.29 18.01 -8.94
C ALA A 68 -13.50 19.04 -9.77
N LYS A 69 -14.05 19.48 -10.91
CA LYS A 69 -13.45 20.54 -11.71
C LYS A 69 -13.48 21.89 -10.97
N ALA A 70 -14.57 22.21 -10.28
CA ALA A 70 -14.69 23.44 -9.49
C ALA A 70 -13.73 23.43 -8.29
N GLU A 71 -13.61 22.29 -7.60
CA GLU A 71 -12.64 22.07 -6.52
C GLU A 71 -11.21 22.25 -7.01
N LEU A 72 -10.84 21.60 -8.11
CA LEU A 72 -9.50 21.72 -8.68
C LEU A 72 -9.19 23.16 -9.12
N GLN A 73 -10.17 23.86 -9.70
CA GLN A 73 -10.02 25.27 -10.08
C GLN A 73 -9.80 26.14 -8.84
N ASN A 74 -10.54 25.90 -7.74
CA ASN A 74 -10.37 26.62 -6.49
C ASN A 74 -8.97 26.40 -5.89
N LEU A 75 -8.48 25.15 -5.86
CA LEU A 75 -7.12 24.83 -5.40
C LEU A 75 -6.05 25.52 -6.25
N TYR A 76 -6.26 25.59 -7.57
CA TYR A 76 -5.35 26.28 -8.49
C TYR A 76 -5.33 27.80 -8.27
N ASP A 77 -6.51 28.43 -8.21
CA ASP A 77 -6.64 29.89 -8.07
C ASP A 77 -6.11 30.40 -6.73
N ASN A 78 -6.20 29.57 -5.68
CA ASN A 78 -5.68 29.87 -4.34
C ASN A 78 -4.24 29.38 -4.10
N LEU A 79 -3.55 28.91 -5.14
CA LEU A 79 -2.15 28.46 -5.06
C LEU A 79 -1.91 27.39 -3.98
N TRP A 80 -2.76 26.35 -3.96
CA TRP A 80 -2.57 25.20 -3.05
C TRP A 80 -1.20 24.55 -3.23
N LEU A 81 -0.67 24.57 -4.47
CA LEU A 81 0.72 24.20 -4.75
C LEU A 81 1.59 25.45 -4.82
N ASP A 82 2.60 25.50 -3.95
CA ASP A 82 3.50 26.63 -3.79
C ASP A 82 4.97 26.23 -4.02
N ARG A 83 5.91 27.14 -3.73
CA ARG A 83 7.35 26.86 -3.84
C ARG A 83 7.88 25.93 -2.73
N GLY A 84 7.17 25.84 -1.61
CA GLY A 84 7.49 24.96 -0.49
C GLY A 84 7.09 23.51 -0.74
N THR A 85 6.14 23.26 -1.63
CA THR A 85 5.67 21.93 -1.99
C THR A 85 6.81 21.01 -2.44
N ARG A 86 6.85 19.77 -1.92
CA ARG A 86 7.91 18.80 -2.21
C ARG A 86 7.42 17.56 -2.95
N VAL A 87 6.17 17.18 -2.74
CA VAL A 87 5.55 16.06 -3.44
C VAL A 87 4.04 16.26 -3.47
N VAL A 88 3.41 15.80 -4.53
CA VAL A 88 1.96 15.67 -4.66
C VAL A 88 1.67 14.23 -5.06
N PHE A 89 0.74 13.60 -4.35
CA PHE A 89 0.21 12.28 -4.66
C PHE A 89 -1.22 12.42 -5.17
N LEU A 90 -1.53 11.72 -6.25
CA LEU A 90 -2.89 11.51 -6.72
C LEU A 90 -3.18 10.01 -6.69
N ASP A 91 -3.98 9.61 -5.72
CA ASP A 91 -4.28 8.22 -5.41
C ASP A 91 -5.76 7.93 -5.70
N PHE A 92 -6.01 6.93 -6.55
CA PHE A 92 -7.37 6.46 -6.83
C PHE A 92 -7.35 4.98 -7.20
N THR A 93 -8.47 4.30 -6.97
CA THR A 93 -8.61 2.87 -7.27
C THR A 93 -9.72 2.68 -8.29
N VAL A 94 -9.47 1.83 -9.30
CA VAL A 94 -10.46 1.44 -10.31
C VAL A 94 -10.75 -0.05 -10.20
N TYR A 95 -12.00 -0.43 -10.44
CA TYR A 95 -12.45 -1.83 -10.43
C TYR A 95 -12.97 -2.26 -11.80
N ASN A 96 -12.47 -3.39 -12.30
CA ASN A 96 -12.96 -4.02 -13.52
C ASN A 96 -13.81 -5.25 -13.18
N ALA A 97 -15.14 -5.10 -13.33
CA ALA A 97 -16.10 -6.15 -13.01
C ALA A 97 -16.03 -7.38 -13.93
N ASN A 98 -15.54 -7.25 -15.17
CA ASN A 98 -15.51 -8.36 -16.12
C ASN A 98 -14.48 -9.44 -15.72
N ILE A 99 -13.35 -9.00 -15.17
CA ILE A 99 -12.24 -9.89 -14.75
C ILE A 99 -12.06 -9.91 -13.23
N ASN A 100 -12.90 -9.17 -12.49
CA ASN A 100 -12.86 -9.05 -11.03
C ASN A 100 -11.45 -8.68 -10.52
N LEU A 101 -10.92 -7.56 -11.03
CA LEU A 101 -9.63 -7.02 -10.61
C LEU A 101 -9.76 -5.57 -10.19
N PHE A 102 -9.13 -5.24 -9.07
CA PHE A 102 -8.90 -3.87 -8.63
C PHE A 102 -7.53 -3.43 -9.13
N CYS A 103 -7.42 -2.18 -9.56
CA CYS A 103 -6.16 -1.55 -9.89
C CYS A 103 -6.03 -0.28 -9.06
N GLN A 104 -5.08 -0.28 -8.13
CA GLN A 104 -4.66 0.92 -7.44
C GLN A 104 -3.71 1.70 -8.33
N ILE A 105 -3.98 3.00 -8.47
CA ILE A 105 -3.21 3.93 -9.27
C ILE A 105 -2.68 5.02 -8.34
N LYS A 106 -1.37 5.18 -8.33
CA LYS A 106 -0.65 6.22 -7.58
C LYS A 106 0.20 7.03 -8.54
N LEU A 107 -0.18 8.29 -8.75
CA LEU A 107 0.60 9.24 -9.54
C LEU A 107 1.32 10.18 -8.60
N THR A 108 2.65 10.25 -8.72
CA THR A 108 3.49 11.02 -7.81
C THR A 108 4.22 12.08 -8.61
N VAL A 109 4.16 13.34 -8.15
CA VAL A 109 4.94 14.44 -8.72
C VAL A 109 5.82 15.03 -7.62
N GLU A 110 7.13 14.83 -7.74
CA GLU A 110 8.11 15.37 -6.79
C GLU A 110 8.69 16.70 -7.30
N PHE A 111 8.83 17.66 -6.40
CA PHE A 111 9.37 18.99 -6.68
C PHE A 111 10.72 19.15 -5.93
N PRO A 112 11.86 18.98 -6.61
CA PRO A 112 13.17 19.20 -6.00
C PRO A 112 13.32 20.64 -5.49
N ALA A 113 14.10 20.85 -4.42
CA ALA A 113 14.38 22.20 -3.92
C ALA A 113 15.17 23.07 -4.92
N SER A 114 15.85 22.45 -5.89
CA SER A 114 16.47 23.15 -7.02
C SER A 114 15.49 23.66 -8.07
N GLY A 115 14.19 23.32 -7.94
CA GLY A 115 13.14 23.56 -8.94
C GLY A 115 12.92 22.38 -9.88
N GLY A 116 11.91 22.52 -10.75
CA GLY A 116 11.47 21.47 -11.67
C GLY A 116 10.40 20.54 -11.08
N ALA A 117 9.97 19.55 -11.86
CA ALA A 117 9.00 18.54 -11.45
C ALA A 117 9.41 17.17 -12.01
N VAL A 118 9.41 16.14 -11.17
CA VAL A 118 9.73 14.76 -11.52
C VAL A 118 8.48 13.92 -11.30
N ALA A 119 7.87 13.46 -12.38
CA ALA A 119 6.68 12.61 -12.32
C ALA A 119 7.05 11.13 -12.32
N SER A 120 6.40 10.35 -11.48
CA SER A 120 6.44 8.90 -11.45
C SER A 120 5.04 8.32 -11.29
N LYS A 121 4.88 7.05 -11.63
CA LYS A 121 3.59 6.35 -11.63
C LYS A 121 3.75 4.94 -11.11
N SER A 122 2.81 4.49 -10.30
CA SER A 122 2.72 3.12 -9.82
C SER A 122 1.33 2.57 -10.11
N PHE A 123 1.30 1.36 -10.65
CA PHE A 123 0.07 0.61 -10.93
C PHE A 123 0.19 -0.74 -10.24
N ALA A 124 -0.77 -1.05 -9.39
CA ALA A 124 -0.80 -2.33 -8.70
C ALA A 124 -2.18 -2.97 -8.85
N THR A 125 -2.20 -4.12 -9.52
CA THR A 125 -3.42 -4.89 -9.79
C THR A 125 -3.57 -6.03 -8.81
N VAL A 126 -4.70 -6.08 -8.12
CA VAL A 126 -4.97 -7.07 -7.08
C VAL A 126 -6.38 -7.65 -7.21
N LYS A 127 -6.49 -8.96 -7.02
CA LYS A 127 -7.78 -9.67 -6.95
C LYS A 127 -8.26 -9.70 -5.50
N LEU A 128 -9.00 -8.68 -5.09
CA LEU A 128 -9.48 -8.55 -3.71
C LEU A 128 -10.64 -9.49 -3.42
N ILE A 129 -11.65 -9.54 -4.29
CA ILE A 129 -12.81 -10.42 -4.13
C ILE A 129 -12.43 -11.81 -4.63
N ARG A 130 -12.31 -12.78 -3.72
CA ARG A 130 -11.95 -14.16 -4.04
C ARG A 130 -13.17 -15.09 -4.01
N TYR A 131 -13.03 -16.25 -4.63
CA TYR A 131 -14.02 -17.35 -4.63
C TYR A 131 -15.35 -17.03 -5.33
N VAL A 132 -15.28 -16.37 -6.48
CA VAL A 132 -16.47 -16.05 -7.29
C VAL A 132 -16.65 -17.04 -8.44
N SER A 133 -15.55 -17.39 -9.13
CA SER A 133 -15.57 -18.27 -10.29
C SER A 133 -15.25 -19.72 -9.93
N SER A 134 -15.62 -20.67 -10.80
CA SER A 134 -15.27 -22.10 -10.62
C SER A 134 -13.76 -22.33 -10.49
N MET A 135 -12.95 -21.53 -11.20
CA MET A 135 -11.48 -21.59 -11.07
C MET A 135 -11.00 -21.13 -9.71
N ASP A 136 -11.69 -20.18 -9.07
CA ASP A 136 -11.33 -19.72 -7.73
C ASP A 136 -11.58 -20.82 -6.67
N TYR A 137 -12.60 -21.66 -6.86
CA TYR A 137 -12.82 -22.81 -5.98
C TYR A 137 -11.76 -23.91 -6.16
N PHE A 138 -11.23 -24.08 -7.38
CA PHE A 138 -10.08 -24.95 -7.59
C PHE A 138 -8.84 -24.41 -6.85
N VAL A 139 -8.58 -23.10 -6.94
CA VAL A 139 -7.50 -22.46 -6.18
C VAL A 139 -7.70 -22.64 -4.67
N LEU A 140 -8.94 -22.52 -4.16
CA LEU A 140 -9.25 -22.80 -2.75
C LEU A 140 -8.89 -24.24 -2.36
N ALA A 141 -9.19 -25.22 -3.19
CA ALA A 141 -8.81 -26.61 -2.94
C ALA A 141 -7.28 -26.78 -2.87
N CYS A 142 -6.54 -26.11 -3.76
CA CYS A 142 -5.08 -26.07 -3.71
C CYS A 142 -4.56 -25.39 -2.44
N GLU A 143 -5.19 -24.32 -1.97
CA GLU A 143 -4.81 -23.65 -0.71
C GLU A 143 -5.04 -24.55 0.51
N ILE A 144 -6.14 -25.29 0.56
CA ILE A 144 -6.41 -26.27 1.63
C ILE A 144 -5.35 -27.38 1.60
N LEU A 145 -5.05 -27.91 0.43
CA LEU A 145 -4.01 -28.93 0.25
C LEU A 145 -2.62 -28.40 0.67
N PHE A 146 -2.29 -27.15 0.33
CA PHE A 146 -1.05 -26.50 0.75
C PHE A 146 -0.94 -26.38 2.29
N ILE A 147 -2.02 -26.03 2.97
CA ILE A 147 -2.08 -26.00 4.45
C ILE A 147 -1.81 -27.41 5.02
N ILE A 148 -2.44 -28.44 4.45
CA ILE A 148 -2.24 -29.83 4.88
C ILE A 148 -0.77 -30.24 4.72
N PHE A 149 -0.15 -29.94 3.58
CA PHE A 149 1.28 -30.21 3.35
C PHE A 149 2.18 -29.47 4.33
N THR A 150 1.90 -28.19 4.60
CA THR A 150 2.69 -27.39 5.55
C THR A 150 2.64 -28.00 6.94
N VAL A 151 1.45 -28.46 7.40
CA VAL A 151 1.30 -29.13 8.70
C VAL A 151 2.05 -30.47 8.72
N TYR A 152 1.94 -31.26 7.66
CA TYR A 152 2.67 -32.54 7.54
C TYR A 152 4.18 -32.35 7.68
N TYR A 153 4.78 -31.47 6.88
CA TYR A 153 6.23 -31.20 6.93
C TYR A 153 6.66 -30.58 8.26
N THR A 154 5.80 -29.79 8.90
CA THR A 154 6.09 -29.26 10.24
C THR A 154 6.23 -30.37 11.28
N VAL A 155 5.37 -31.39 11.23
CA VAL A 155 5.47 -32.54 12.14
C VAL A 155 6.74 -33.34 11.85
N GLU A 156 7.04 -33.60 10.58
CA GLU A 156 8.25 -34.30 10.16
C GLU A 156 9.52 -33.59 10.66
N GLU A 157 9.67 -32.29 10.37
CA GLU A 157 10.83 -31.51 10.80
C GLU A 157 10.94 -31.41 12.32
N THR A 158 9.83 -31.29 13.04
CA THR A 158 9.84 -31.28 14.51
C THR A 158 10.38 -32.59 15.07
N LEU A 159 9.99 -33.73 14.49
CA LEU A 159 10.50 -35.05 14.91
C LEU A 159 12.00 -35.20 14.62
N GLU A 160 12.47 -34.69 13.47
CA GLU A 160 13.89 -34.69 13.13
C GLU A 160 14.73 -33.82 14.07
N ILE A 161 14.25 -32.61 14.39
CA ILE A 161 14.88 -31.70 15.34
C ILE A 161 14.96 -32.35 16.73
N MET A 162 13.91 -33.06 17.16
CA MET A 162 13.93 -33.78 18.45
C MET A 162 14.97 -34.92 18.47
N ARG A 163 15.20 -35.59 17.35
CA ARG A 163 16.17 -36.69 17.22
C ARG A 163 17.61 -36.20 17.12
N PHE A 164 17.88 -35.23 16.24
CA PHE A 164 19.25 -34.77 15.91
C PHE A 164 19.70 -33.53 16.69
N LYS A 165 18.78 -32.83 17.38
CA LYS A 165 19.04 -31.66 18.24
C LYS A 165 19.95 -30.62 17.56
N LEU A 166 21.11 -30.34 18.14
CA LEU A 166 22.07 -29.34 17.64
C LEU A 166 22.78 -29.76 16.35
N HIS A 167 22.79 -31.05 16.00
CA HIS A 167 23.42 -31.51 14.76
C HIS A 167 22.58 -31.15 13.54
N TYR A 168 21.25 -31.06 13.70
CA TYR A 168 20.31 -30.68 12.65
C TYR A 168 20.66 -29.31 12.03
N PHE A 169 21.03 -28.32 12.85
CA PHE A 169 21.39 -26.97 12.39
C PHE A 169 22.75 -26.87 11.68
N LYS A 170 23.51 -27.97 11.56
CA LYS A 170 24.77 -27.96 10.80
C LYS A 170 24.56 -28.21 9.30
N THR A 171 23.39 -28.73 8.92
CA THR A 171 23.07 -29.04 7.52
C THR A 171 22.31 -27.87 6.90
N ILE A 172 22.82 -27.33 5.80
CA ILE A 172 22.21 -26.19 5.08
C ILE A 172 20.79 -26.55 4.58
N TRP A 173 20.58 -27.79 4.14
CA TRP A 173 19.29 -28.28 3.65
C TRP A 173 18.20 -28.21 4.72
N ASN A 174 18.53 -28.61 5.95
CA ASN A 174 17.64 -28.58 7.10
C ASN A 174 17.28 -27.15 7.52
N ILE A 175 18.23 -26.21 7.41
CA ILE A 175 17.94 -24.78 7.62
C ILE A 175 16.96 -24.29 6.54
N LEU A 176 17.15 -24.71 5.29
CA LEU A 176 16.28 -24.33 4.19
C LEU A 176 14.84 -24.84 4.39
N ASP A 177 14.65 -26.04 4.96
CA ASP A 177 13.32 -26.56 5.34
C ASP A 177 12.62 -25.70 6.37
N ILE A 178 13.32 -25.34 7.45
CA ILE A 178 12.79 -24.43 8.46
C ILE A 178 12.38 -23.09 7.82
N VAL A 179 13.20 -22.55 6.91
CA VAL A 179 12.89 -21.28 6.22
C VAL A 179 11.64 -21.41 5.36
N ILE A 180 11.51 -22.47 4.57
CA ILE A 180 10.32 -22.70 3.72
C ILE A 180 9.05 -22.85 4.56
N ILE A 181 9.10 -23.64 5.63
CA ILE A 181 7.96 -23.85 6.54
C ILE A 181 7.58 -22.52 7.21
N SER A 182 8.56 -21.77 7.70
CA SER A 182 8.33 -20.46 8.32
C SER A 182 7.66 -19.48 7.37
N ILE A 183 8.15 -19.39 6.12
CA ILE A 183 7.53 -18.55 5.09
C ILE A 183 6.10 -19.04 4.79
N SER A 184 5.87 -20.35 4.70
CA SER A 184 4.55 -20.93 4.43
C SER A 184 3.52 -20.53 5.49
N TYR A 185 3.88 -20.56 6.77
CA TYR A 185 3.00 -20.08 7.85
C TYR A 185 2.71 -18.58 7.77
N ILE A 186 3.72 -17.76 7.48
CA ILE A 186 3.52 -16.31 7.25
C ILE A 186 2.54 -16.11 6.10
N CYS A 187 2.64 -16.93 5.05
CA CYS A 187 1.75 -16.83 3.90
C CYS A 187 0.29 -17.17 4.23
N ILE A 188 0.08 -18.23 5.00
CA ILE A 188 -1.26 -18.64 5.44
C ILE A 188 -1.87 -17.54 6.31
N ALA A 189 -1.12 -17.00 7.28
CA ALA A 189 -1.58 -15.93 8.15
C ALA A 189 -1.94 -14.66 7.39
N PHE A 190 -1.07 -14.22 6.47
CA PHE A 190 -1.32 -13.03 5.64
C PHE A 190 -2.56 -13.21 4.75
N ASN A 191 -2.77 -14.38 4.16
CA ASN A 191 -3.92 -14.64 3.31
C ASN A 191 -5.24 -14.54 4.09
N ILE A 192 -5.28 -15.08 5.32
CA ILE A 192 -6.43 -14.96 6.22
C ILE A 192 -6.67 -13.48 6.59
N TYR A 193 -5.62 -12.77 7.02
CA TYR A 193 -5.72 -11.35 7.37
C TYR A 193 -6.27 -10.51 6.22
N ARG A 194 -5.71 -10.69 5.01
CA ARG A 194 -6.15 -10.03 3.78
C ARG A 194 -7.64 -10.28 3.51
N GLN A 195 -8.10 -11.52 3.65
CA GLN A 195 -9.51 -11.86 3.40
C GLN A 195 -10.46 -11.13 4.35
N VAL A 196 -10.07 -11.02 5.63
CA VAL A 196 -10.85 -10.30 6.65
C VAL A 196 -10.87 -8.80 6.36
N GLU A 197 -9.71 -8.21 6.08
CA GLU A 197 -9.57 -6.77 5.87
C GLU A 197 -10.27 -6.30 4.59
N VAL A 198 -10.18 -7.06 3.50
CA VAL A 198 -10.95 -6.78 2.27
C VAL A 198 -12.45 -6.79 2.55
N GLY A 199 -12.93 -7.76 3.33
CA GLY A 199 -14.34 -7.82 3.71
C GLY A 199 -14.78 -6.56 4.45
N ARG A 200 -13.95 -6.10 5.41
CA ARG A 200 -14.21 -4.87 6.17
C ARG A 200 -14.25 -3.63 5.28
N LEU A 201 -13.25 -3.43 4.42
CA LEU A 201 -13.17 -2.27 3.52
C LEU A 201 -14.29 -2.26 2.48
N LEU A 202 -14.64 -3.43 1.94
CA LEU A 202 -15.73 -3.53 0.97
C LEU A 202 -17.10 -3.26 1.61
N ASP A 203 -17.33 -3.76 2.83
CA ASP A 203 -18.56 -3.48 3.58
C ASP A 203 -18.70 -1.98 3.90
N GLU A 204 -17.59 -1.29 4.16
CA GLU A 204 -17.55 0.15 4.39
C GLU A 204 -17.91 0.93 3.11
N LEU A 205 -17.27 0.61 1.98
CA LEU A 205 -17.59 1.20 0.67
C LEU A 205 -19.03 0.95 0.20
N LEU A 206 -19.59 -0.21 0.52
CA LEU A 206 -20.98 -0.53 0.16
C LEU A 206 -21.99 0.24 1.02
N ARG A 207 -21.60 0.67 2.23
CA ARG A 207 -22.42 1.50 3.11
C ARG A 207 -22.32 2.97 2.77
N ASP A 208 -21.13 3.45 2.44
CA ASP A 208 -20.86 4.81 2.04
C ASP A 208 -20.07 4.84 0.73
N GLN A 209 -20.77 5.15 -0.36
CA GLN A 209 -20.18 5.19 -1.70
C GLN A 209 -19.36 6.45 -1.95
N ASN A 210 -19.46 7.45 -1.06
CA ASN A 210 -18.80 8.75 -1.23
C ASN A 210 -17.45 8.83 -0.50
N THR A 211 -17.08 7.81 0.27
CA THR A 211 -15.80 7.76 0.97
C THR A 211 -14.73 7.04 0.16
N PHE A 212 -13.52 7.59 0.18
CA PHE A 212 -12.35 6.94 -0.39
C PHE A 212 -11.92 5.76 0.50
N ALA A 213 -11.90 4.55 -0.05
CA ALA A 213 -11.28 3.42 0.63
C ALA A 213 -9.79 3.35 0.30
N ASP A 214 -8.98 3.42 1.35
CA ASP A 214 -7.55 3.22 1.25
C ASP A 214 -7.21 1.74 1.05
N PHE A 215 -6.93 1.37 -0.20
CA PHE A 215 -6.38 0.05 -0.57
C PHE A 215 -4.85 0.04 -0.65
N GLU A 216 -4.16 1.14 -0.34
CA GLU A 216 -2.70 1.25 -0.46
C GLU A 216 -1.98 0.27 0.43
N PHE A 217 -2.35 0.26 1.71
CA PHE A 217 -1.75 -0.64 2.68
C PHE A 217 -1.86 -2.10 2.22
N LEU A 218 -3.07 -2.51 1.82
CA LEU A 218 -3.35 -3.87 1.39
C LEU A 218 -2.55 -4.25 0.14
N THR A 219 -2.50 -3.35 -0.83
CA THR A 219 -1.85 -3.56 -2.13
C THR A 219 -0.32 -3.58 -2.00
N TYR A 220 0.23 -2.72 -1.14
CA TYR A 220 1.65 -2.73 -0.78
C TYR A 220 2.05 -4.07 -0.17
N TRP A 221 1.32 -4.54 0.85
CA TRP A 221 1.62 -5.82 1.49
C TRP A 221 1.39 -7.00 0.55
N GLN A 222 0.39 -6.94 -0.33
CA GLN A 222 0.19 -7.96 -1.36
C GLN A 222 1.40 -8.07 -2.31
N THR A 223 2.02 -6.94 -2.66
CA THR A 223 3.20 -6.92 -3.53
C THR A 223 4.41 -7.52 -2.82
N GLN A 224 4.64 -7.15 -1.56
CA GLN A 224 5.71 -7.75 -0.74
C GLN A 224 5.49 -9.26 -0.55
N PHE A 225 4.24 -9.65 -0.33
CA PHE A 225 3.83 -11.03 -0.20
C PHE A 225 4.13 -11.85 -1.46
N ASN A 226 3.80 -11.33 -2.65
CA ASN A 226 4.13 -11.98 -3.92
C ASN A 226 5.65 -12.17 -4.09
N ASN A 227 6.45 -11.19 -3.69
CA ASN A 227 7.91 -11.29 -3.74
C ASN A 227 8.45 -12.37 -2.79
N ILE A 228 7.90 -12.46 -1.57
CA ILE A 228 8.28 -13.47 -0.58
C ILE A 228 7.93 -14.88 -1.09
N ILE A 229 6.73 -15.06 -1.67
CA ILE A 229 6.34 -16.35 -2.27
C ILE A 229 7.28 -16.71 -3.42
N ALA A 230 7.58 -15.78 -4.33
CA ALA A 230 8.47 -16.05 -5.45
C ALA A 230 9.86 -16.51 -4.96
N PHE A 231 10.38 -15.88 -3.91
CA PHE A 231 11.63 -16.30 -3.28
C PHE A 231 11.52 -17.68 -2.62
N ALA A 232 10.43 -17.97 -1.92
CA ALA A 232 10.20 -19.28 -1.31
C ALA A 232 10.10 -20.40 -2.33
N ILE A 233 9.41 -20.16 -3.45
CA ILE A 233 9.33 -21.11 -4.59
C ILE A 233 10.71 -21.35 -5.18
N PHE A 234 11.53 -20.29 -5.32
CA PHE A 234 12.90 -20.42 -5.79
C PHE A 234 13.74 -21.30 -4.86
N LEU A 235 13.66 -21.09 -3.54
CA LEU A 235 14.33 -21.95 -2.56
C LEU A 235 13.82 -23.40 -2.61
N ALA A 236 12.51 -23.59 -2.74
CA ALA A 236 11.89 -24.90 -2.83
C ALA A 236 12.32 -25.67 -4.09
N TRP A 237 12.65 -24.96 -5.18
CA TRP A 237 13.15 -25.57 -6.40
C TRP A 237 14.63 -25.94 -6.34
N ILE A 238 15.44 -25.22 -5.55
CA ILE A 238 16.86 -25.54 -5.32
C ILE A 238 17.03 -26.79 -4.44
N LYS A 239 16.09 -27.01 -3.53
CA LYS A 239 16.02 -28.17 -2.65
C LYS A 239 15.74 -29.45 -3.43
#